data_AF-A0A368F502-F1
#
_entry.id   AF-A0A368F502-F1
#
_cell.length_a   1.000
_cell.length_b   1.000
_cell.length_c   1.000
_cell.angle_alpha   90.00
_cell.angle_beta   90.00
_cell.angle_gamma   90.00
#
_symmetry.space_group_name_H-M   'P 1'
#
loop_
_entity.id
_entity.type
_entity.pdbx_description
1 polymer ?
#
loop_
_entity_poly.entity_id
_entity_poly.type
_entity_poly.pdbx_seq_one_letter_code
_entity_poly.pdbx_strand_id
1 'polypeptide(L)'
;MLIIVPGQHYDLVLNGVESGGGSIRIRNTQEQAHVLKILGEETEELDHWLDALSFGAPPHGGFAIGLDRYIALLVAEGDPSLPVREMIAFPKSKEGRDLMCKAPVAPNGDQLARYGLRFEENNEDAGCKLALRT
;
A
#
# COMPACT_ATOMS: atom_id res chain seq x y z
N MET A 1 -8.79 -9.90 28.79
CA MET A 1 -8.97 -8.47 29.10
C MET A 1 -8.37 -7.65 27.96
N LEU A 2 -8.99 -7.65 26.76
CA LEU A 2 -8.35 -7.15 25.53
C LEU A 2 -9.29 -6.36 24.59
N ILE A 3 -10.48 -5.95 25.04
CA ILE A 3 -11.53 -5.44 24.12
C ILE A 3 -11.72 -3.91 24.16
N ILE A 4 -10.99 -3.14 24.99
CA ILE A 4 -11.34 -1.72 25.19
C ILE A 4 -10.15 -0.75 25.19
N VAL A 5 -9.23 -0.88 24.23
CA VAL A 5 -8.31 0.23 23.93
C VAL A 5 -8.71 0.80 22.58
N PRO A 6 -9.45 1.92 22.53
CA PRO A 6 -9.77 2.57 21.26
C PRO A 6 -8.49 3.13 20.64
N GLY A 7 -8.21 2.72 19.40
CA GLY A 7 -7.12 3.31 18.63
C GLY A 7 -7.44 4.76 18.24
N GLN A 8 -6.42 5.60 18.13
CA GLN A 8 -6.57 7.00 17.73
C GLN A 8 -6.59 7.14 16.20
N HIS A 9 -7.58 6.51 15.56
CA HIS A 9 -7.78 6.52 14.11
C HIS A 9 -9.00 7.37 13.73
N TYR A 10 -9.01 7.91 12.52
CA TYR A 10 -10.08 8.75 12.01
C TYR A 10 -10.20 8.61 10.50
N ASP A 11 -11.43 8.46 10.03
CA ASP A 11 -11.76 8.33 8.61
C ASP A 11 -12.66 9.48 8.13
N LEU A 12 -12.42 9.94 6.91
CA LEU A 12 -13.27 10.89 6.20
C LEU A 12 -14.19 10.14 5.26
N VAL A 13 -15.49 10.12 5.58
CA VAL A 13 -16.52 9.50 4.76
C VAL A 13 -17.42 10.57 4.18
N LEU A 14 -17.55 10.60 2.86
CA LEU A 14 -18.40 11.52 2.11
C LEU A 14 -19.43 10.70 1.32
N ASN A 15 -20.72 10.97 1.53
CA ASN A 15 -21.82 10.28 0.83
C ASN A 15 -21.72 8.74 0.83
N GLY A 16 -21.29 8.17 1.97
CA GLY A 16 -21.12 6.73 2.15
C GLY A 16 -19.83 6.16 1.55
N VAL A 17 -18.93 7.01 1.07
CA VAL A 17 -17.65 6.64 0.45
C VAL A 17 -16.47 7.16 1.29
N GLU A 18 -15.59 6.25 1.70
CA GLU A 18 -14.33 6.59 2.39
C GLU A 18 -13.40 7.35 1.42
N SER A 19 -13.21 8.64 1.68
CA SER A 19 -12.36 9.51 0.87
C SER A 19 -10.94 9.62 1.40
N GLY A 20 -10.70 9.27 2.66
CA GLY A 20 -9.38 9.27 3.27
C GLY A 20 -9.42 8.84 4.73
N GLY A 21 -8.26 8.66 5.32
CA GLY A 21 -8.12 8.19 6.69
C GLY A 21 -6.76 8.50 7.29
N GLY A 22 -6.68 8.41 8.61
CA GLY A 22 -5.50 8.80 9.36
C GLY A 22 -5.48 8.28 10.78
N SER A 23 -4.35 8.55 11.46
CA SER A 23 -4.20 8.22 12.88
C SER A 23 -3.10 9.02 13.54
N ILE A 24 -3.16 9.06 14.86
CA ILE A 24 -2.03 9.42 15.71
C ILE A 24 -1.12 8.19 15.83
N ARG A 25 0.18 8.40 15.63
CA ARG A 25 1.16 7.31 15.58
C ARG A 25 1.77 7.08 16.96
N ILE A 26 2.11 5.82 17.22
CA ILE A 26 2.85 5.44 18.42
C ILE A 26 4.26 6.01 18.29
N ARG A 27 4.71 6.74 19.32
CA ARG A 27 6.04 7.35 19.38
C ARG A 27 6.94 6.72 20.44
N ASN A 28 6.39 5.87 21.29
CA ASN A 28 7.12 5.18 22.35
C ASN A 28 7.54 3.80 21.86
N THR A 29 8.85 3.54 21.84
CA THR A 29 9.42 2.27 21.37
C THR A 29 8.89 1.06 22.14
N GLN A 30 8.69 1.16 23.45
CA GLN A 30 8.18 0.05 24.27
C GLN A 30 6.71 -0.26 23.95
N GLU A 31 5.90 0.78 23.75
CA GLU A 31 4.50 0.61 23.32
C GLU A 31 4.44 -0.04 21.93
N GLN A 32 5.28 0.41 21.00
CA GLN A 32 5.33 -0.15 19.65
C GLN A 32 5.76 -1.62 19.66
N ALA A 33 6.81 -1.97 20.41
CA ALA A 33 7.27 -3.34 20.57
C ALA A 33 6.20 -4.23 21.23
N HIS A 34 5.44 -3.69 22.19
CA HIS A 34 4.34 -4.40 22.80
C HIS A 34 3.22 -4.70 21.80
N VAL A 35 2.87 -3.75 20.94
CA VAL A 35 1.87 -3.95 19.88
C VAL A 35 2.34 -4.99 18.87
N LEU A 36 3.60 -4.94 18.41
CA LEU A 36 4.17 -5.94 17.49
C LEU A 36 4.10 -7.35 18.09
N LYS A 37 4.43 -7.48 19.39
CA LYS A 37 4.29 -8.74 20.11
C LYS A 37 2.84 -9.25 20.18
N ILE A 38 1.86 -8.36 20.35
CA ILE A 38 0.43 -8.74 20.32
C ILE A 38 0.03 -9.23 18.92
N LEU A 39 0.54 -8.59 17.87
CA LEU A 39 0.28 -8.98 16.48
C LEU A 39 1.01 -10.27 16.08
N GLY A 40 2.03 -10.67 16.84
CA GLY A 40 2.85 -11.85 16.53
C GLY A 40 3.89 -11.57 15.44
N GLU A 41 4.26 -10.31 15.25
CA GLU A 41 5.27 -9.88 14.28
C GLU A 41 6.67 -9.94 14.88
N GLU A 42 7.63 -10.51 14.14
CA GLU A 42 9.04 -10.49 14.52
C GLU A 42 9.61 -9.08 14.34
N THR A 43 10.32 -8.60 15.35
CA THR A 43 10.81 -7.21 15.38
C THR A 43 12.05 -6.96 14.53
N GLU A 44 12.75 -8.02 14.13
CA GLU A 44 14.08 -7.94 13.50
C GLU A 44 14.09 -7.10 12.22
N GLU A 45 13.08 -7.26 11.36
CA GLU A 45 12.95 -6.45 10.13
C GLU A 45 12.62 -4.97 10.43
N LEU A 46 12.07 -4.69 11.62
CA LEU A 46 11.60 -3.38 12.08
C LEU A 46 12.54 -2.70 13.08
N ASP A 47 13.68 -3.30 13.42
CA ASP A 47 14.63 -2.77 14.41
C ASP A 47 15.08 -1.35 14.05
N HIS A 48 15.38 -1.10 12.78
CA HIS A 48 15.74 0.23 12.28
C HIS A 48 14.69 1.30 12.59
N TRP A 49 13.42 0.93 12.59
CA TRP A 49 12.31 1.82 12.89
C TRP A 49 12.11 1.99 14.40
N LEU A 50 12.24 0.92 15.19
CA LEU A 50 12.21 0.97 16.65
C LEU A 50 13.36 1.83 17.22
N ASP A 51 14.54 1.71 16.63
CA ASP A 51 15.71 2.55 16.92
C ASP A 51 15.41 4.01 16.60
N ALA A 52 14.81 4.30 15.43
CA ALA A 52 14.43 5.66 15.07
C ALA A 52 13.45 6.29 16.08
N LEU A 53 12.50 5.51 16.60
CA LEU A 53 11.59 5.98 17.65
C LEU A 53 12.32 6.29 18.96
N SER A 54 13.36 5.52 19.29
CA SER A 54 14.13 5.62 20.53
C SER A 54 14.89 6.95 20.66
N PHE A 55 15.24 7.59 19.54
CA PHE A 55 15.90 8.90 19.52
C PHE A 55 14.97 10.07 19.88
N GLY A 56 13.74 9.79 20.30
CA GLY A 56 12.80 10.81 20.78
C GLY A 56 11.88 11.31 19.69
N ALA A 57 11.21 10.39 18.99
CA ALA A 57 10.18 10.77 18.01
C ALA A 57 9.11 11.68 18.65
N PRO A 58 8.81 12.85 18.05
CA PRO A 58 7.81 13.76 18.57
C PRO A 58 6.40 13.15 18.44
N PRO A 59 5.39 13.68 19.17
CA PRO A 59 4.00 13.35 18.89
C PRO A 59 3.66 13.69 17.44
N HIS A 60 3.26 12.68 16.67
CA HIS A 60 2.99 12.83 15.25
C HIS A 60 1.73 12.06 14.86
N GLY A 61 1.06 12.56 13.84
CA GLY A 61 -0.11 11.97 13.23
C GLY A 61 -0.08 12.26 11.74
N GLY A 62 -0.88 11.52 10.99
CA GLY A 62 -0.95 11.72 9.56
C GLY A 62 -2.31 11.33 9.02
N PHE A 63 -2.63 11.88 7.86
CA PHE A 63 -3.84 11.63 7.12
C PHE A 63 -3.48 11.46 5.64
N ALA A 64 -4.13 10.52 4.97
CA ALA A 64 -4.01 10.30 3.54
C ALA A 64 -5.38 10.39 2.89
N ILE A 65 -5.44 11.01 1.71
CA ILE A 65 -6.65 11.13 0.91
C ILE A 65 -6.54 10.26 -0.34
N GLY A 66 -7.61 9.54 -0.66
CA GLY A 66 -7.77 8.85 -1.94
C GLY A 66 -8.08 9.85 -3.04
N LEU A 67 -7.05 10.45 -3.62
CA LEU A 67 -7.16 11.56 -4.57
C LEU A 67 -8.13 11.26 -5.72
N ASP A 68 -8.00 10.11 -6.38
CA ASP A 68 -8.84 9.74 -7.53
C ASP A 68 -10.32 9.66 -7.16
N ARG A 69 -10.60 9.12 -5.97
CA ARG A 69 -11.96 8.97 -5.44
C ARG A 69 -12.54 10.30 -5.00
N TYR A 70 -11.72 11.14 -4.36
CA TYR A 70 -12.10 12.50 -3.98
C TYR A 70 -12.46 13.33 -5.23
N ILE A 71 -11.63 13.29 -6.27
CA ILE A 71 -11.91 13.99 -7.53
C ILE A 71 -13.17 13.41 -8.21
N ALA A 72 -13.33 12.08 -8.25
CA ALA A 72 -14.52 11.45 -8.82
C ALA A 72 -15.81 11.94 -8.14
N LEU A 73 -15.81 12.02 -6.80
CA LEU A 73 -16.95 12.56 -6.04
C LEU A 73 -17.22 14.04 -6.36
N LEU A 74 -16.17 14.86 -6.51
CA LEU A 74 -16.34 16.27 -6.86
C LEU A 74 -16.92 16.46 -8.27
N VAL A 75 -16.40 15.72 -9.25
CA VAL A 75 -16.86 15.78 -10.64
C VAL A 75 -18.29 15.24 -10.79
N ALA A 76 -18.64 14.24 -9.99
CA ALA A 76 -19.97 13.63 -9.99
C ALA A 76 -20.99 14.38 -9.09
N GLU A 77 -20.68 15.60 -8.63
CA GLU A 77 -21.55 16.39 -7.73
C GLU A 77 -21.99 15.62 -6.46
N GLY A 78 -21.12 14.76 -5.95
CA GLY A 78 -21.36 13.92 -4.78
C GLY A 78 -21.99 12.57 -5.09
N ASP A 79 -22.28 12.22 -6.35
CA ASP A 79 -22.71 10.87 -6.72
C ASP A 79 -21.53 9.87 -6.65
N PRO A 80 -21.58 8.86 -5.76
CA PRO A 80 -20.52 7.86 -5.61
C PRO A 80 -20.47 6.84 -6.76
N SER A 81 -21.37 6.90 -7.74
CA SER A 81 -21.45 5.94 -8.85
C SER A 81 -20.37 6.10 -9.92
N LEU A 82 -19.72 7.28 -9.99
CA LEU A 82 -18.71 7.57 -11.03
C LEU A 82 -17.43 6.75 -10.80
N PRO A 83 -17.01 5.90 -11.75
CA PRO A 83 -15.81 5.09 -11.58
C PRO A 83 -14.54 5.93 -11.56
N VAL A 84 -13.60 5.61 -10.65
CA VAL A 84 -12.28 6.28 -10.55
C VAL A 84 -11.46 6.21 -11.84
N ARG A 85 -11.72 5.22 -12.70
CA ARG A 85 -11.08 5.08 -14.00
C ARG A 85 -11.27 6.31 -14.88
N GLU A 86 -12.41 6.98 -14.78
CA GLU A 86 -12.73 8.17 -15.57
C GLU A 86 -11.86 9.38 -15.15
N MET A 87 -11.22 9.33 -13.97
CA MET A 87 -10.33 10.38 -13.45
C MET A 87 -8.85 10.14 -13.80
N ILE A 88 -8.52 8.99 -14.38
CA ILE A 88 -7.13 8.57 -14.66
C ILE A 88 -6.91 8.61 -16.16
N ALA A 89 -5.92 9.37 -16.63
CA ALA A 89 -5.64 9.55 -18.05
C ALA A 89 -5.33 8.22 -18.79
N PHE A 90 -4.56 7.32 -18.17
CA PHE A 90 -4.18 6.02 -18.73
C PHE A 90 -4.47 4.89 -17.74
N PRO A 91 -5.74 4.55 -17.56
CA PRO A 91 -6.15 3.60 -16.54
C PRO A 91 -5.77 2.18 -16.93
N LYS A 92 -5.72 1.31 -15.92
CA LYS A 92 -5.44 -0.12 -16.11
C LYS A 92 -6.73 -0.93 -16.10
N SER A 93 -6.71 -2.07 -16.79
CA SER A 93 -7.80 -3.05 -16.74
C SER A 93 -7.89 -3.70 -15.36
N LYS A 94 -8.95 -4.46 -15.11
CA LYS A 94 -9.10 -5.26 -13.87
C LYS A 94 -7.96 -6.28 -13.68
N GLU A 95 -7.29 -6.66 -14.77
CA GLU A 95 -6.14 -7.57 -14.78
C GLU A 95 -4.80 -6.82 -14.62
N GLY A 96 -4.83 -5.52 -14.32
CA GLY A 96 -3.63 -4.68 -14.18
C GLY A 96 -2.95 -4.33 -15.51
N ARG A 97 -3.59 -4.58 -16.66
CA ARG A 97 -2.99 -4.36 -17.99
C ARG A 97 -3.28 -2.96 -18.52
N ASP A 98 -2.29 -2.37 -19.18
CA ASP A 98 -2.48 -1.18 -20.01
C ASP A 98 -2.78 -1.63 -21.43
N LEU A 99 -4.03 -1.47 -21.87
CA LEU A 99 -4.47 -1.91 -23.19
C LEU A 99 -3.93 -1.03 -24.32
N MET A 100 -3.66 0.24 -24.04
CA MET A 100 -3.14 1.20 -25.03
C MET A 100 -1.67 0.90 -25.33
N CYS A 101 -0.87 0.73 -24.29
CA CYS A 101 0.56 0.45 -24.41
C CYS A 101 0.90 -1.05 -24.54
N LYS A 102 -0.11 -1.93 -24.47
CA LYS A 102 0.05 -3.39 -24.42
C LYS A 102 1.00 -3.83 -23.31
N ALA A 103 0.87 -3.22 -22.13
CA ALA A 103 1.71 -3.50 -20.97
C ALA A 103 0.99 -4.41 -19.95
N PRO A 104 1.72 -5.22 -19.17
CA PRO A 104 3.17 -5.38 -19.16
C PRO A 104 3.70 -6.13 -20.39
N VAL A 105 4.97 -5.89 -20.72
CA VAL A 105 5.72 -6.61 -21.77
C VAL A 105 6.84 -7.42 -21.14
N ALA A 106 7.19 -8.55 -21.76
CA ALA A 106 8.31 -9.36 -21.29
C ALA A 106 9.64 -8.58 -21.48
N PRO A 107 10.50 -8.47 -20.45
CA PRO A 107 11.84 -7.91 -20.60
C PRO A 107 12.69 -8.82 -21.49
N ASN A 108 13.67 -8.24 -22.18
CA ASN A 108 14.59 -9.00 -23.02
C ASN A 108 15.73 -9.63 -22.18
N GLY A 109 16.49 -10.53 -22.81
CA GLY A 109 17.59 -11.24 -22.14
C GLY A 109 18.68 -10.32 -21.59
N ASP A 110 19.01 -9.25 -22.31
CA ASP A 110 20.03 -8.28 -21.88
C ASP A 110 19.60 -7.51 -20.63
N GLN A 111 18.32 -7.14 -20.54
CA GLN A 111 17.73 -6.50 -19.36
C GLN A 111 17.78 -7.44 -18.16
N LEU A 112 17.35 -8.69 -18.33
CA LEU A 112 17.38 -9.69 -17.26
C LEU A 112 18.81 -9.95 -16.78
N ALA A 113 19.76 -10.11 -17.71
CA ALA A 113 21.18 -10.31 -17.39
C ALA A 113 21.78 -9.13 -16.64
N ARG A 114 21.44 -7.90 -17.02
CA ARG A 114 21.90 -6.67 -16.36
C ARG A 114 21.52 -6.63 -14.87
N TYR A 115 20.34 -7.14 -14.52
CA TYR A 115 19.85 -7.16 -13.15
C TYR A 115 20.09 -8.52 -12.45
N GLY A 116 20.75 -9.47 -13.10
CA GLY A 116 20.99 -10.80 -12.54
C GLY A 116 19.72 -11.63 -12.35
N LEU A 117 18.67 -11.34 -13.12
CA LEU A 117 17.34 -11.94 -13.01
C LEU A 117 17.14 -13.05 -14.03
N ARG A 118 16.27 -14.01 -13.70
CA ARG A 118 15.77 -15.03 -14.63
C ARG A 118 14.31 -15.30 -14.38
N PHE A 119 13.60 -15.75 -15.40
CA PHE A 119 12.28 -16.31 -15.19
C PHE A 119 12.40 -17.75 -14.67
N GLU A 120 11.63 -18.07 -13.64
CA GLU A 120 11.36 -19.45 -13.24
C GLU A 120 10.25 -20.02 -14.11
N GLU A 121 10.53 -21.13 -14.78
CA GLU A 121 9.52 -21.96 -15.44
C GLU A 121 8.78 -22.77 -14.37
N ASN A 122 7.60 -22.31 -13.95
CA ASN A 122 6.66 -23.15 -13.21
C ASN A 122 5.74 -23.87 -14.21
N ASN A 123 5.66 -25.19 -14.13
CA ASN A 123 4.88 -26.04 -15.02
C ASN A 123 3.35 -25.99 -14.79
N GLU A 124 2.88 -25.12 -13.89
CA GLU A 124 1.46 -24.91 -13.63
C GLU A 124 1.18 -23.40 -13.54
N ASP A 125 0.37 -22.94 -14.49
CA ASP A 125 -0.18 -21.59 -14.67
C ASP A 125 0.74 -20.47 -15.18
N ALA A 126 0.23 -19.75 -16.18
CA ALA A 126 0.89 -18.72 -16.99
C ALA A 126 1.23 -17.43 -16.23
N GLY A 127 2.08 -17.55 -15.21
CA GLY A 127 2.66 -16.45 -14.45
C GLY A 127 4.15 -16.72 -14.24
N CYS A 128 4.99 -16.18 -15.13
CA CYS A 128 6.44 -16.23 -14.99
C CYS A 128 6.86 -15.51 -13.69
N LYS A 129 7.27 -16.26 -12.67
CA LYS A 129 7.87 -15.69 -11.45
C LYS A 129 9.33 -15.35 -11.73
N LEU A 130 9.79 -14.22 -11.20
CA LEU A 130 11.14 -13.71 -11.41
C LEU A 130 12.03 -14.21 -10.27
N ALA A 131 13.08 -14.97 -10.57
CA ALA A 131 14.05 -15.45 -9.61
C ALA A 131 15.36 -14.64 -9.66
N LEU A 132 15.92 -14.38 -8.47
CA LEU A 132 17.21 -13.73 -8.28
C LEU A 132 18.32 -14.79 -8.27
N ARG A 133 19.45 -14.50 -8.92
CA ARG A 133 20.69 -15.27 -8.71
C ARG A 133 21.21 -15.01 -7.29
N THR A 134 21.21 -16.03 -6.44
CA THR A 134 22.16 -16.15 -5.33
C THR A 134 23.51 -16.65 -5.82
#